data_AF-A0A7V5J2C5-F1
#
_entry.id   AF-A0A7V5J2C5-F1
#
_cell.length_a   1.000
_cell.length_b   1.000
_cell.length_c   1.000
_cell.angle_alpha   90.00
_cell.angle_beta   90.00
_cell.angle_gamma   90.00
#
_symmetry.space_group_name_H-M   'P 1'
#
loop_
_entity.id
_entity.type
_entity.pdbx_description
1 polymer ?
#
loop_
_entity_poly.entity_id
_entity_poly.type
_entity_poly.pdbx_seq_one_letter_code
_entity_poly.pdbx_strand_id
1 'polypeptide(L)'
;MTSNKKKTSSYRRLKSAKIIQTIEILHQRINERFPNSGLSDVCLELHDLATETKDKIAWIQQPNYLLRTVTGILVILLIFTSLSLVASFEFSKLLEGNFGDFENLEALTGIIIALGATAYFFITFEDRIKRHRALESLRDLKAIAHVIDMHQLTKDPSKLVQGIVSTKSSPPMDMNAPNLIRYLDYCTEMLSLI
;
A
#
# COMPACT_ATOMS: atom_id res chain seq x y z
N MET A 1 -14.41 21.74 38.46
CA MET A 1 -14.80 20.50 37.75
C MET A 1 -14.60 20.72 36.25
N THR A 2 -13.34 20.78 35.81
CA THR A 2 -13.00 21.06 34.41
C THR A 2 -11.66 20.42 34.09
N SER A 3 -11.56 19.89 32.87
CA SER A 3 -10.38 19.25 32.26
C SER A 3 -10.27 17.74 32.46
N ASN A 4 -10.89 16.97 31.55
CA ASN A 4 -10.27 15.75 31.02
C ASN A 4 -11.00 15.21 29.77
N LYS A 5 -10.87 15.85 28.61
CA LYS A 5 -11.26 15.24 27.32
C LYS A 5 -10.36 15.73 26.19
N LYS A 6 -9.12 15.22 26.10
CA LYS A 6 -8.28 15.32 24.88
C LYS A 6 -7.00 14.45 24.90
N LYS A 7 -7.07 13.18 25.31
CA LYS A 7 -5.89 12.28 25.31
C LYS A 7 -6.11 10.92 24.63
N THR A 8 -7.10 10.78 23.76
CA THR A 8 -7.50 9.45 23.21
C THR A 8 -7.26 9.26 21.71
N SER A 9 -6.76 10.24 20.95
CA SER A 9 -6.56 10.09 19.50
C SER A 9 -5.13 9.75 19.06
N SER A 10 -4.12 9.79 19.94
CA SER A 10 -2.71 9.68 19.52
C SER A 10 -2.20 8.25 19.32
N TYR A 11 -2.82 7.23 19.92
CA TYR A 11 -2.37 5.83 19.79
C TYR A 11 -2.94 5.11 18.56
N ARG A 12 -3.95 5.70 17.89
CA ARG A 12 -4.61 5.10 16.72
C ARG A 12 -3.95 5.44 15.39
N ARG A 13 -2.96 6.34 15.37
CA ARG A 13 -2.30 6.80 14.15
C ARG A 13 -0.82 6.48 14.23
N LEU A 14 -0.39 5.57 13.37
CA LEU A 14 1.03 5.26 13.17
C LEU A 14 1.73 6.53 12.66
N LYS A 15 2.83 6.89 13.31
CA LYS A 15 3.69 8.02 12.91
C LYS A 15 4.91 7.44 12.21
N SER A 16 4.98 7.54 10.88
CA SER A 16 6.07 6.98 10.08
C SER A 16 7.46 7.40 10.58
N ALA A 17 7.61 8.66 10.99
CA ALA A 17 8.86 9.16 11.57
C ALA A 17 9.30 8.41 12.85
N LYS A 18 8.35 8.00 13.69
CA LYS A 18 8.66 7.19 14.88
C LYS A 18 9.03 5.76 14.53
N ILE A 19 8.40 5.17 13.51
CA ILE A 19 8.73 3.81 13.05
C ILE A 19 10.15 3.78 12.52
N ILE A 20 10.51 4.72 11.63
CA ILE A 20 11.87 4.86 11.07
C ILE A 20 12.89 5.03 12.20
N GLN A 21 12.62 5.90 13.18
CA GLN A 21 13.50 6.07 14.34
C GLN A 21 13.66 4.77 15.16
N THR A 22 12.59 3.99 15.33
CA THR A 22 12.67 2.70 16.02
C THR A 22 13.51 1.69 15.24
N ILE A 23 13.37 1.64 13.91
CA ILE A 23 14.17 0.77 13.04
C ILE A 23 15.65 1.18 13.11
N GLU A 24 15.96 2.48 13.06
CA GLU A 24 17.33 3.00 13.21
C GLU A 24 17.99 2.53 14.52
N ILE A 25 17.28 2.67 15.65
CA ILE A 25 17.78 2.21 16.96
C ILE A 25 17.92 0.69 17.00
N LEU A 26 17.02 -0.04 16.35
CA LEU A 26 17.11 -1.50 16.22
C LEU A 26 18.34 -1.91 15.39
N HIS A 27 18.58 -1.25 14.26
CA HIS A 27 19.75 -1.47 13.41
C HIS A 27 21.05 -1.24 14.20
N GLN A 28 21.15 -0.14 14.96
CA GLN A 28 22.30 0.13 15.82
C GLN A 28 22.54 -1.00 16.84
N ARG A 29 21.49 -1.44 17.55
CA ARG A 29 21.58 -2.54 18.52
C ARG A 29 21.99 -3.87 17.87
N ILE A 30 21.48 -4.16 16.67
CA ILE A 30 21.84 -5.36 15.91
C ILE A 30 23.30 -5.28 15.49
N ASN A 31 23.76 -4.16 14.92
CA ASN A 31 25.12 -4.00 14.43
C ASN A 31 26.16 -4.02 15.57
N GLU A 32 25.86 -3.44 16.74
CA GLU A 32 26.72 -3.52 17.92
C GLU A 32 26.93 -4.96 18.41
N ARG A 33 25.89 -5.81 18.29
CA ARG A 33 25.93 -7.20 18.77
C ARG A 33 26.39 -8.20 17.72
N PHE A 34 26.01 -7.97 16.47
CA PHE A 34 26.20 -8.84 15.31
C PHE A 34 26.75 -8.01 14.14
N PRO A 35 28.00 -7.52 14.25
CA PRO A 35 28.57 -6.63 13.24
C PRO A 35 28.71 -7.34 11.89
N ASN A 36 28.36 -6.65 10.80
CA ASN A 36 28.39 -7.18 9.43
C ASN A 36 27.62 -8.52 9.27
N SER A 37 26.56 -8.72 10.05
CA SER A 37 25.69 -9.88 9.89
C SER A 37 24.59 -9.60 8.86
N GLY A 38 24.15 -10.63 8.14
CA GLY A 38 23.01 -10.49 7.22
C GLY A 38 21.74 -9.97 7.90
N LEU A 39 21.60 -10.15 9.23
CA LEU A 39 20.50 -9.55 9.99
C LEU A 39 20.60 -8.02 10.06
N SER A 40 21.82 -7.50 10.22
CA SER A 40 22.07 -6.05 10.20
C SER A 40 21.75 -5.48 8.84
N ASP A 41 22.18 -6.16 7.76
CA ASP A 41 21.93 -5.74 6.38
C ASP A 41 20.43 -5.69 6.08
N VAL A 42 19.67 -6.71 6.50
CA VAL A 42 18.20 -6.74 6.34
C VAL A 42 17.52 -5.65 7.16
N CYS A 43 18.02 -5.33 8.35
CA CYS A 43 17.49 -4.24 9.16
C CYS A 43 17.75 -2.87 8.51
N LEU A 44 18.91 -2.69 7.87
CA LEU A 44 19.23 -1.50 7.08
C LEU A 44 18.32 -1.38 5.85
N GLU A 45 18.09 -2.48 5.13
CA GLU A 45 17.15 -2.51 4.00
C GLU A 45 15.71 -2.16 4.44
N LEU A 46 15.28 -2.65 5.61
CA LEU A 46 14.00 -2.28 6.21
C LEU A 46 13.94 -0.78 6.55
N HIS A 47 15.02 -0.20 7.07
CA HIS A 47 15.11 1.23 7.36
C HIS A 47 14.96 2.07 6.08
N ASP A 48 15.69 1.70 5.03
CA ASP A 48 15.69 2.41 3.75
C ASP A 48 14.31 2.31 3.07
N LEU A 49 13.72 1.11 3.06
CA LEU A 49 12.37 0.91 2.54
C LEU A 49 11.32 1.71 3.34
N ALA A 50 11.42 1.75 4.67
CA ALA A 50 10.52 2.55 5.50
C ALA A 50 10.65 4.06 5.22
N THR A 51 11.87 4.52 4.93
CA THR A 51 12.16 5.90 4.56
C THR A 51 11.57 6.24 3.19
N GLU A 52 11.78 5.40 2.17
CA GLU A 52 11.20 5.58 0.84
C GLU A 52 9.66 5.53 0.89
N THR A 53 9.11 4.61 1.67
CA THR A 53 7.66 4.44 1.84
C THR A 53 7.01 5.66 2.51
N LYS A 54 7.70 6.36 3.41
CA LYS A 54 7.19 7.61 4.01
C LYS A 54 6.88 8.66 2.95
N ASP A 55 7.76 8.83 1.97
CA ASP A 55 7.57 9.83 0.90
C ASP A 55 6.47 9.39 -0.07
N LYS A 56 6.41 8.10 -0.40
CA LYS A 56 5.30 7.50 -1.17
C LYS A 56 3.96 7.71 -0.46
N ILE A 57 3.88 7.47 0.85
CA ILE A 57 2.67 7.67 1.65
C ILE A 57 2.28 9.15 1.69
N ALA A 58 3.23 10.07 1.84
CA ALA A 58 2.93 11.49 1.81
C ALA A 58 2.26 11.91 0.48
N TRP A 59 2.74 11.36 -0.63
CA TRP A 59 2.13 11.57 -1.95
C TRP A 59 0.74 10.93 -2.06
N ILE A 60 0.55 9.70 -1.57
CA ILE A 60 -0.75 9.00 -1.60
C ILE A 60 -1.80 9.72 -0.74
N GLN A 61 -1.39 10.25 0.42
CA GLN A 61 -2.27 10.97 1.34
C GLN A 61 -2.71 12.33 0.79
N GLN A 62 -1.94 12.94 -0.11
CA GLN A 62 -2.34 14.21 -0.68
C GLN A 62 -3.40 14.01 -1.78
N PRO A 63 -4.46 14.82 -1.79
CA PRO A 63 -5.36 14.89 -2.93
C PRO A 63 -4.55 15.45 -4.12
N ASN A 64 -4.39 14.66 -5.17
CA ASN A 64 -3.72 15.13 -6.38
C ASN A 64 -4.67 16.10 -7.10
N TYR A 65 -4.61 17.38 -6.74
CA TYR A 65 -5.49 18.41 -7.31
C TYR A 65 -5.41 18.44 -8.83
N LEU A 66 -4.23 18.24 -9.42
CA LEU A 66 -4.07 18.10 -10.88
C LEU A 66 -4.94 16.97 -11.44
N LEU A 67 -4.79 15.76 -10.90
CA LEU A 67 -5.55 14.60 -11.36
C LEU A 67 -7.04 14.82 -11.16
N ARG A 68 -7.44 15.34 -10.00
CA ARG A 68 -8.85 15.66 -9.70
C ARG A 68 -9.43 16.73 -10.63
N THR A 69 -8.66 17.76 -10.97
CA THR A 69 -9.08 18.79 -11.95
C THR A 69 -9.20 18.23 -13.35
N VAL A 70 -8.24 17.41 -13.80
CA VAL A 70 -8.28 16.78 -15.13
C VAL A 70 -9.48 15.84 -15.23
N THR A 71 -9.67 14.97 -14.23
CA THR A 71 -10.84 14.08 -14.17
C THR A 71 -12.14 14.87 -14.16
N GLY A 72 -12.21 15.96 -13.37
CA GLY A 72 -13.39 16.84 -13.34
C GLY A 72 -13.67 17.51 -14.68
N ILE A 73 -12.65 18.04 -15.36
CA ILE A 73 -12.76 18.64 -16.70
C ILE A 73 -13.23 17.60 -17.70
N LEU A 74 -12.69 16.38 -17.68
CA LEU A 74 -13.08 15.30 -18.58
C LEU A 74 -14.53 14.88 -18.36
N VAL A 75 -14.99 14.80 -17.11
CA VAL A 75 -16.40 14.52 -16.78
C VAL A 75 -17.31 15.66 -17.27
N ILE A 76 -16.93 16.93 -17.07
CA ILE A 76 -17.72 18.08 -17.55
C ILE A 76 -17.78 18.10 -19.08
N LEU A 77 -16.65 17.87 -19.77
CA LEU A 77 -16.59 17.82 -21.22
C LEU A 77 -17.43 16.67 -21.77
N LEU A 78 -17.39 15.51 -21.12
CA LEU A 78 -18.23 14.37 -21.46
C LEU A 78 -19.72 14.68 -21.32
N ILE A 79 -20.14 15.37 -20.25
CA ILE A 79 -21.52 15.82 -20.06
C ILE A 79 -21.89 16.89 -21.11
N PHE A 80 -21.01 17.85 -21.37
CA PHE A 80 -21.28 18.93 -22.31
C PHE A 80 -21.44 18.41 -23.75
N THR A 81 -20.55 17.51 -24.17
CA THR A 81 -20.61 16.87 -25.49
C THR A 81 -21.85 16.00 -25.64
N SER A 82 -22.25 15.26 -24.61
CA SER A 82 -23.48 14.45 -24.66
C SER A 82 -24.75 15.31 -24.73
N LEU A 83 -24.86 16.38 -23.94
CA LEU A 83 -25.98 17.31 -24.04
C LEU A 83 -26.04 18.02 -25.40
N SER A 84 -24.90 18.46 -25.92
CA SER A 84 -24.82 19.13 -27.22
C SER A 84 -25.28 18.21 -28.34
N LEU A 85 -24.92 16.92 -28.26
CA LEU A 85 -25.35 15.90 -29.22
C LEU A 85 -26.87 15.70 -29.17
N VAL A 86 -27.44 15.51 -27.97
CA VAL A 86 -28.89 15.35 -27.79
C VAL A 86 -29.66 16.58 -28.30
N ALA A 87 -29.22 17.78 -27.94
CA ALA A 87 -29.83 19.03 -28.41
C ALA A 87 -29.79 19.17 -29.94
N SER A 88 -28.67 18.78 -30.56
CA SER A 88 -28.53 18.81 -32.03
C SER A 88 -29.48 17.82 -32.70
N PHE A 89 -29.67 16.63 -32.12
CA PHE A 89 -30.61 15.61 -32.62
C PHE A 89 -32.08 16.01 -32.45
N GLU A 90 -32.45 16.64 -31.34
CA GLU A 90 -33.82 17.14 -31.15
C GLU A 90 -34.13 18.31 -32.09
N PHE A 91 -33.16 19.21 -32.30
CA PHE A 91 -33.30 20.34 -33.21
C PHE A 91 -33.53 19.90 -34.67
N SER A 92 -32.80 18.88 -35.15
CA SER A 92 -33.02 18.33 -36.50
C SER A 92 -34.36 17.62 -36.63
N LYS A 93 -34.79 16.85 -35.63
CA LYS A 93 -36.08 16.13 -35.65
C LYS A 93 -37.30 17.05 -35.60
N LEU A 94 -37.22 18.16 -34.86
CA LEU A 94 -38.28 19.18 -34.82
C LEU A 94 -38.53 19.82 -36.19
N LEU A 95 -37.48 19.95 -37.02
CA LEU A 95 -37.60 20.48 -38.39
C LEU A 95 -38.20 19.46 -39.37
N GLU A 96 -37.96 18.17 -39.17
CA GLU A 96 -38.38 17.10 -40.09
C GLU A 96 -39.70 16.41 -39.68
N GLY A 97 -40.25 16.71 -38.49
CA GLY A 97 -41.59 16.28 -38.08
C GLY A 97 -41.78 14.78 -37.84
N ASN A 98 -40.68 14.03 -37.70
CA ASN A 98 -40.72 12.57 -37.59
C ASN A 98 -40.36 12.11 -36.16
N PHE A 99 -41.38 11.79 -35.35
CA PHE A 99 -41.23 11.42 -33.93
C PHE A 99 -41.30 9.92 -33.64
N GLY A 100 -41.38 9.06 -34.65
CA GLY A 100 -41.65 7.64 -34.43
C GLY A 100 -40.55 6.74 -34.96
N ASP A 101 -39.50 6.47 -34.16
CA ASP A 101 -38.57 5.38 -34.48
C ASP A 101 -37.95 4.77 -33.21
N PHE A 102 -38.23 3.48 -32.99
CA PHE A 102 -37.62 2.63 -31.96
C PHE A 102 -36.09 2.60 -32.03
N GLU A 103 -35.51 2.82 -33.21
CA GLU A 103 -34.07 2.89 -33.48
C GLU A 103 -33.38 4.00 -32.67
N ASN A 104 -34.10 5.09 -32.38
CA ASN A 104 -33.59 6.19 -31.56
C ASN A 104 -33.49 5.83 -30.07
N LEU A 105 -34.36 4.97 -29.57
CA LEU A 105 -34.36 4.52 -28.18
C LEU A 105 -33.13 3.64 -27.91
N GLU A 106 -32.78 2.79 -28.87
CA GLU A 106 -31.59 1.94 -28.80
C GLU A 106 -30.30 2.79 -28.80
N ALA A 107 -30.20 3.76 -29.71
CA ALA A 107 -29.08 4.69 -29.74
C ALA A 107 -28.92 5.49 -28.43
N LEU A 108 -30.03 5.99 -27.88
CA LEU A 108 -30.02 6.74 -26.61
C LEU A 108 -29.53 5.87 -25.44
N THR A 109 -29.94 4.59 -25.41
CA THR A 109 -29.54 3.65 -24.37
C THR A 109 -28.04 3.37 -24.41
N GLY A 110 -27.47 3.14 -25.60
CA GLY A 110 -26.03 2.95 -25.78
C GLY A 110 -25.22 4.16 -25.30
N ILE A 111 -25.69 5.37 -25.60
CA ILE A 111 -25.05 6.61 -25.13
C ILE A 111 -25.08 6.70 -23.60
N ILE A 112 -26.23 6.44 -22.95
CA ILE A 112 -26.34 6.49 -21.49
C ILE A 112 -25.38 5.49 -20.83
N ILE A 113 -25.32 4.26 -21.34
CA ILE A 113 -24.41 3.23 -20.82
C ILE A 113 -22.95 3.66 -21.00
N ALA A 114 -22.57 4.14 -22.18
CA ALA A 114 -21.21 4.58 -22.47
C ALA A 114 -20.79 5.78 -21.59
N LEU A 115 -21.67 6.76 -21.40
CA LEU A 115 -21.43 7.91 -20.53
C LEU A 115 -21.27 7.48 -19.07
N GLY A 116 -22.17 6.60 -18.58
CA GLY A 116 -22.10 6.07 -17.23
C GLY A 116 -20.80 5.29 -16.98
N ALA A 117 -20.43 4.41 -17.90
CA ALA A 117 -19.19 3.64 -17.83
C ALA A 117 -17.94 4.54 -17.87
N THR A 118 -17.94 5.55 -18.72
CA THR A 118 -16.80 6.48 -18.86
C THR A 118 -16.66 7.38 -17.64
N ALA A 119 -17.76 7.94 -17.12
CA ALA A 119 -17.76 8.71 -15.88
C ALA A 119 -17.28 7.86 -14.70
N TYR A 120 -17.77 6.62 -14.57
CA TYR A 120 -17.32 5.67 -13.56
C TYR A 120 -15.81 5.36 -13.70
N PHE A 121 -15.33 5.15 -14.92
CA PHE A 121 -13.91 4.93 -15.18
C PHE A 121 -13.06 6.09 -14.67
N PHE A 122 -13.43 7.33 -15.02
CA PHE A 122 -12.72 8.53 -14.60
C PHE A 122 -12.74 8.74 -13.09
N ILE A 123 -13.90 8.58 -12.45
CA ILE A 123 -14.03 8.71 -10.99
C ILE A 123 -13.14 7.67 -10.27
N THR A 124 -13.09 6.43 -10.76
CA THR A 124 -12.29 5.36 -10.13
C THR A 124 -10.83 5.35 -10.54
N PHE A 125 -10.43 6.14 -11.54
CA PHE A 125 -9.07 6.10 -12.10
C PHE A 125 -8.01 6.53 -11.08
N GLU A 126 -8.28 7.60 -10.31
CA GLU A 126 -7.39 8.07 -9.25
C GLU A 126 -7.19 7.00 -8.17
N ASP A 127 -8.28 6.36 -7.74
CA ASP A 127 -8.23 5.30 -6.74
C ASP A 127 -7.44 4.08 -7.22
N ARG A 128 -7.58 3.71 -8.51
CA ARG A 128 -6.81 2.61 -9.11
C ARG A 128 -5.30 2.89 -9.07
N ILE A 129 -4.88 4.11 -9.42
CA ILE A 129 -3.46 4.51 -9.39
C ILE A 129 -2.95 4.51 -7.94
N LYS A 130 -3.68 5.13 -7.02
CA LYS A 130 -3.30 5.18 -5.60
C LYS A 130 -3.22 3.79 -4.98
N ARG A 131 -4.19 2.92 -5.29
CA ARG A 131 -4.22 1.52 -4.82
C ARG A 131 -3.03 0.73 -5.36
N HIS A 132 -2.68 0.90 -6.63
CA HIS A 132 -1.54 0.19 -7.22
C HIS A 132 -0.23 0.53 -6.49
N ARG A 133 0.05 1.82 -6.26
CA ARG A 133 1.25 2.26 -5.52
C ARG A 133 1.26 1.82 -4.06
N ALA A 134 0.10 1.81 -3.42
CA ALA A 134 -0.03 1.29 -2.05
C ALA A 134 0.27 -0.21 -1.98
N LEU A 135 -0.25 -1.00 -2.93
CA LEU A 135 0.01 -2.44 -3.01
C LEU A 135 1.46 -2.76 -3.34
N GLU A 136 2.11 -1.94 -4.17
CA GLU A 136 3.54 -2.05 -4.45
C GLU A 136 4.37 -1.89 -3.18
N SER A 137 4.13 -0.84 -2.39
CA SER A 137 4.85 -0.62 -1.12
C SER A 137 4.61 -1.76 -0.11
N LEU A 138 3.39 -2.33 -0.08
CA LEU A 138 3.09 -3.50 0.75
C LEU A 138 3.82 -4.77 0.30
N ARG A 139 3.99 -4.94 -1.01
CA ARG A 139 4.72 -6.09 -1.56
C ARG A 139 6.20 -6.02 -1.21
N ASP A 140 6.79 -4.84 -1.23
CA ASP A 140 8.19 -4.64 -0.85
C ASP A 140 8.39 -4.96 0.64
N LEU A 141 7.50 -4.47 1.52
CA LEU A 141 7.51 -4.82 2.95
C LEU A 141 7.34 -6.32 3.19
N LYS A 142 6.45 -6.96 2.43
CA LYS A 142 6.24 -8.42 2.49
C LYS A 142 7.49 -9.19 2.05
N ALA A 143 8.24 -8.69 1.06
CA ALA A 143 9.49 -9.31 0.64
C ALA A 143 10.50 -9.31 1.79
N ILE A 144 10.67 -8.19 2.50
CA ILE A 144 11.54 -8.11 3.68
C ILE A 144 11.06 -9.05 4.79
N ALA A 145 9.75 -9.10 5.07
CA ALA A 145 9.20 -10.03 6.06
C ALA A 145 9.56 -11.49 5.75
N HIS A 146 9.47 -11.89 4.47
CA HIS A 146 9.88 -13.21 4.03
C HIS A 146 11.39 -13.45 4.14
N VAL A 147 12.23 -12.44 3.87
CA VAL A 147 13.68 -12.56 4.09
C VAL A 147 13.98 -12.78 5.58
N ILE A 148 13.34 -12.02 6.47
CA ILE A 148 13.49 -12.22 7.92
C ILE A 148 13.08 -13.64 8.33
N ASP A 149 11.98 -14.15 7.79
CA ASP A 149 11.53 -15.53 8.02
C ASP A 149 12.58 -16.56 7.54
N MET A 150 13.21 -16.35 6.37
CA MET A 150 14.31 -17.21 5.91
C MET A 150 15.52 -17.19 6.87
N HIS A 151 15.84 -16.05 7.47
CA HIS A 151 16.85 -15.99 8.53
C HIS A 151 16.42 -16.81 9.75
N GLN A 152 15.15 -16.80 10.15
CA GLN A 152 14.63 -17.58 11.28
C GLN A 152 14.66 -19.10 11.03
N LEU A 153 14.35 -19.56 9.81
CA LEU A 153 14.31 -21.01 9.49
C LEU A 153 15.63 -21.73 9.74
N THR A 154 16.77 -21.03 9.63
CA THR A 154 18.09 -21.61 9.91
C THR A 154 18.45 -21.65 11.40
N LYS A 155 17.69 -20.92 12.24
CA LYS A 155 17.96 -20.68 13.65
C LYS A 155 17.00 -21.50 14.50
N ASP A 156 17.42 -22.70 14.86
CA ASP A 156 16.63 -23.66 15.65
C ASP A 156 16.96 -23.60 17.15
N PRO A 157 16.10 -23.02 18.00
CA PRO A 157 16.33 -22.94 19.45
C PRO A 157 16.19 -24.29 20.16
N SER A 158 15.54 -25.28 19.53
CA SER A 158 15.30 -26.59 20.13
C SER A 158 16.61 -27.33 20.41
N LYS A 159 17.67 -27.04 19.67
CA LYS A 159 19.01 -27.61 19.92
C LYS A 159 19.64 -27.17 21.24
N LEU A 160 19.09 -26.13 21.89
CA LEU A 160 19.50 -25.72 23.22
C LEU A 160 18.91 -26.63 24.31
N VAL A 161 17.86 -27.39 23.98
CA VAL A 161 17.20 -28.31 24.90
C VAL A 161 17.91 -29.66 24.87
N GLN A 162 18.35 -30.13 26.04
CA GLN A 162 18.97 -31.45 26.17
C GLN A 162 17.96 -32.55 25.77
N GLY A 163 18.41 -33.52 24.97
CA GLY A 163 17.61 -34.68 24.56
C GLY A 163 16.97 -34.59 23.17
N ILE A 164 17.04 -33.44 22.49
CA ILE A 164 16.60 -33.32 21.09
C ILE A 164 17.73 -33.74 20.15
N VAL A 165 17.49 -34.79 19.35
CA VAL A 165 18.47 -35.32 18.40
C VAL A 165 18.34 -34.61 17.06
N SER A 166 19.43 -34.01 16.57
CA SER A 166 19.46 -33.40 15.24
C SER A 166 19.41 -34.47 14.15
N THR A 167 18.68 -34.17 13.07
CA THR A 167 18.67 -35.02 11.88
C THR A 167 19.87 -34.70 10.97
N LYS A 168 20.18 -35.58 10.01
CA LYS A 168 21.29 -35.34 9.06
C LYS A 168 21.15 -34.06 8.24
N SER A 169 19.91 -33.60 8.03
CA SER A 169 19.61 -32.39 7.26
C SER A 169 19.31 -31.17 8.13
N SER A 170 19.44 -31.28 9.45
CA SER A 170 19.26 -30.14 10.35
C SER A 170 20.39 -29.11 10.12
N PRO A 171 20.10 -27.80 10.12
CA PRO A 171 21.13 -26.77 9.92
C PRO A 171 22.29 -26.91 10.93
N PRO A 172 23.52 -26.48 10.62
CA PRO A 172 24.59 -26.44 11.62
C PRO A 172 24.27 -25.43 12.72
N MET A 173 24.79 -25.63 13.94
CA MET A 173 24.74 -24.62 15.00
C MET A 173 25.96 -23.72 14.84
N ASP A 174 25.75 -22.49 14.39
CA ASP A 174 26.81 -21.50 14.13
C ASP A 174 26.93 -20.43 15.24
N MET A 175 26.09 -20.51 16.27
CA MET A 175 26.02 -19.51 17.33
C MET A 175 25.70 -20.12 18.70
N ASN A 176 26.16 -19.44 19.76
CA ASN A 176 25.89 -19.84 21.13
C ASN A 176 24.44 -19.54 21.54
N ALA A 177 23.97 -20.20 22.60
CA ALA A 177 22.61 -20.07 23.11
C ALA A 177 22.13 -18.62 23.34
N PRO A 178 22.87 -17.75 24.05
CA PRO A 178 22.40 -16.38 24.31
C PRO A 178 22.36 -15.53 23.04
N ASN A 179 23.28 -15.72 22.09
CA ASN A 179 23.24 -14.99 20.82
C ASN A 179 22.10 -15.48 19.91
N LEU A 180 21.81 -16.78 19.90
CA LEU A 180 20.68 -17.34 19.14
C LEU A 180 19.35 -16.74 19.57
N ILE A 181 19.11 -16.66 20.88
CA ILE A 181 17.89 -16.06 21.43
C ILE A 181 17.81 -14.58 21.02
N ARG A 182 18.90 -13.81 21.17
CA ARG A 182 18.92 -12.40 20.79
C ARG A 182 18.73 -12.18 19.29
N TYR A 183 19.27 -13.06 18.47
CA TYR A 183 19.09 -13.02 17.03
C TYR A 183 17.61 -13.19 16.66
N LEU A 184 16.94 -14.18 17.24
CA LEU A 184 15.51 -14.43 17.03
C LEU A 184 14.61 -13.33 17.60
N ASP A 185 14.97 -12.75 18.75
CA ASP A 185 14.30 -11.57 19.32
C ASP A 185 14.35 -10.42 18.32
N TYR A 186 15.52 -10.11 17.74
CA TYR A 186 15.66 -9.03 16.76
C TYR A 186 14.88 -9.30 15.47
N CYS A 187 14.83 -10.54 14.97
CA CYS A 187 13.93 -10.89 13.86
C CYS A 187 12.48 -10.57 14.20
N THR A 188 12.05 -10.88 15.42
CA THR A 188 10.68 -10.62 15.89
C THR A 188 10.41 -9.13 16.06
N GLU A 189 11.37 -8.37 16.60
CA GLU A 189 11.31 -6.91 16.69
C GLU A 189 11.16 -6.28 15.29
N MET A 190 11.93 -6.74 14.29
CA MET A 190 11.79 -6.26 12.90
C MET A 190 10.42 -6.59 12.31
N LEU A 191 9.94 -7.83 12.46
CA LEU A 191 8.61 -8.23 11.98
C LEU A 191 7.48 -7.41 12.62
N SER A 192 7.65 -6.95 13.86
CA SER A 192 6.67 -6.09 14.54
C SER A 192 6.62 -4.65 13.99
N LEU A 193 7.63 -4.23 13.23
CA LEU A 193 7.73 -2.89 12.63
C LEU A 193 7.21 -2.84 11.18
N ILE A 194 6.89 -4.00 10.60
CA ILE A 194 6.25 -4.17 9.29
C ILE A 194 4.73 -4.05 9.45
#